data_AF-A0A076LHF9-F1
#
_entry.id   AF-A0A076LHF9-F1
#
_cell.length_a   1.000
_cell.length_b   1.000
_cell.length_c   1.000
_cell.angle_alpha   90.00
_cell.angle_beta   90.00
_cell.angle_gamma   90.00
#
_symmetry.space_group_name_H-M   'P 1'
#
loop_
_entity.id
_entity.type
_entity.pdbx_description
1 polymer ?
#
loop_
_entity_poly.entity_id
_entity_poly.type
_entity_poly.pdbx_seq_one_letter_code
_entity_poly.pdbx_strand_id
1 'polypeptide(L)'
;MIKRKKRGQISIDFIIAVLFLTLVSILIYYNIFSFTDGTTDALIVDKMYSIADTFENYAILAYTKNKTITFKLKPMGTIGYNITILNKTISVYGDTSIMFIPKENGVIITGFLNSPKNVGNNIVITANVYGNIINISKKLEINVSFI
;
A
#
# COMPACT_ATOMS: atom_id res chain seq x y z
N MET A 1 40.52 -61.83 2.71
CA MET A 1 39.11 -61.38 2.56
C MET A 1 39.11 -59.92 2.07
N ILE A 2 38.87 -59.71 0.77
CA ILE A 2 39.05 -58.42 0.09
C ILE A 2 37.81 -57.55 0.32
N LYS A 3 37.94 -56.46 1.09
CA LYS A 3 36.90 -55.41 1.21
C LYS A 3 36.75 -54.70 -0.14
N ARG A 4 35.74 -55.06 -0.94
CA ARG A 4 35.37 -54.32 -2.15
C ARG A 4 34.87 -52.93 -1.77
N LYS A 5 35.59 -51.89 -2.23
CA LYS A 5 35.38 -50.49 -1.85
C LYS A 5 34.11 -49.92 -2.49
N LYS A 6 33.31 -49.25 -1.66
CA LYS A 6 31.97 -48.68 -1.83
C LYS A 6 31.82 -47.59 -2.91
N ARG A 7 32.28 -47.79 -4.15
CA ARG A 7 32.26 -46.73 -5.19
C ARG A 7 30.84 -46.35 -5.66
N GLY A 8 29.95 -47.32 -5.86
CA GLY A 8 28.56 -47.04 -6.24
C GLY A 8 27.73 -46.36 -5.14
N GLN A 9 28.04 -46.65 -3.88
CA GLN A 9 27.39 -46.02 -2.72
C GLN A 9 27.82 -44.54 -2.60
N ILE A 10 29.10 -44.23 -2.82
CA ILE A 10 29.60 -42.85 -2.81
C ILE A 10 28.95 -42.01 -3.93
N SER A 11 28.72 -42.58 -5.12
CA SER A 11 28.06 -41.88 -6.23
C SER A 11 26.57 -41.62 -5.98
N ILE A 12 25.83 -42.56 -5.40
CA ILE A 12 24.41 -42.36 -5.10
C ILE A 12 24.24 -41.38 -3.94
N ASP A 13 25.09 -41.46 -2.91
CA ASP A 13 25.09 -40.53 -1.78
C ASP A 13 25.37 -39.10 -2.26
N PHE A 14 26.25 -38.93 -3.25
CA PHE A 14 26.52 -37.64 -3.89
C PHE A 14 25.31 -37.10 -4.67
N ILE A 15 24.64 -37.95 -5.46
CA ILE A 15 23.43 -37.56 -6.20
C ILE A 15 22.31 -37.15 -5.22
N ILE A 16 22.12 -37.91 -4.15
CA ILE A 16 21.14 -37.61 -3.10
C ILE A 16 21.48 -36.30 -2.39
N ALA A 17 22.76 -36.05 -2.10
CA ALA A 17 23.20 -34.80 -1.50
C ALA A 17 22.96 -33.58 -2.41
N VAL A 18 23.19 -33.72 -3.72
CA VAL A 18 22.94 -32.65 -4.70
C VAL A 18 21.44 -32.38 -4.83
N LEU A 19 20.60 -33.43 -4.88
CA LEU A 19 19.14 -33.31 -4.91
C LEU A 19 18.59 -32.65 -3.64
N PHE A 20 19.12 -33.04 -2.48
CA PHE A 20 18.76 -32.43 -1.20
C PHE A 20 19.16 -30.95 -1.17
N LEU A 21 20.37 -30.61 -1.62
CA LEU A 21 20.85 -29.23 -1.67
C LEU A 21 20.02 -28.36 -2.61
N THR A 22 19.60 -28.90 -3.76
CA THR A 22 18.70 -28.19 -4.69
C THR A 22 17.31 -27.99 -4.09
N LEU A 23 16.76 -29.00 -3.42
CA LEU A 23 15.46 -28.90 -2.74
C LEU A 23 15.48 -27.83 -1.64
N VAL A 24 16.53 -27.82 -0.81
CA VAL A 24 16.72 -26.81 0.24
C VAL A 24 16.89 -25.42 -0.36
N SER A 25 17.64 -25.28 -1.45
CA SER A 25 17.84 -23.99 -2.13
C SER A 25 16.53 -23.44 -2.69
N ILE A 26 15.68 -24.28 -3.29
CA ILE A 26 14.35 -23.89 -3.79
C ILE A 26 13.44 -23.46 -2.64
N LEU A 27 13.44 -24.20 -1.53
CA LEU A 27 12.67 -23.85 -0.34
C LEU A 27 13.10 -22.50 0.23
N ILE A 28 14.41 -22.24 0.35
CA ILE A 28 14.93 -20.96 0.83
C ILE A 28 14.55 -19.83 -0.13
N TYR A 29 14.71 -20.03 -1.44
CA TYR A 29 14.35 -19.04 -2.46
C TYR A 29 12.86 -18.67 -2.39
N TYR A 30 11.97 -19.66 -2.35
CA TYR A 30 10.52 -19.44 -2.32
C TYR A 30 10.06 -18.72 -1.04
N ASN A 31 10.62 -19.10 0.12
CA ASN A 31 10.31 -18.43 1.38
C ASN A 31 10.80 -16.98 1.37
N ILE A 32 12.07 -16.70 1.03
CA ILE A 32 12.59 -15.33 1.04
C ILE A 32 11.80 -14.43 0.08
N PHE A 33 11.50 -14.91 -1.12
CA PHE A 33 10.76 -14.16 -2.13
C PHE A 33 9.32 -13.87 -1.70
N SER A 34 8.62 -14.86 -1.14
CA SER A 34 7.26 -14.66 -0.61
C SER A 34 7.23 -13.74 0.63
N PHE A 35 8.27 -13.74 1.46
CA PHE A 35 8.40 -12.82 2.59
C PHE A 35 8.63 -11.37 2.12
N THR A 36 9.40 -11.13 1.06
CA THR A 36 9.65 -9.77 0.55
C THR A 36 8.43 -9.10 -0.08
N ASP A 37 7.59 -9.86 -0.79
CA ASP A 37 6.38 -9.32 -1.42
C ASP A 37 5.32 -9.00 -0.36
N GLY A 38 5.05 -9.93 0.56
CA GLY A 38 4.05 -9.74 1.62
C GLY A 38 4.41 -8.63 2.62
N THR A 39 5.70 -8.42 2.91
CA THR A 39 6.14 -7.32 3.79
C THR A 39 6.06 -5.96 3.09
N THR A 40 6.35 -5.91 1.79
CA THR A 40 6.24 -4.67 1.01
C THR A 40 4.77 -4.21 0.91
N ASP A 41 3.86 -5.14 0.63
CA ASP A 41 2.42 -4.84 0.56
C ASP A 41 1.87 -4.41 1.92
N ALA A 42 2.26 -5.08 3.01
CA ALA A 42 1.87 -4.69 4.37
C ALA A 42 2.33 -3.26 4.71
N LEU A 43 3.59 -2.91 4.40
CA LEU A 43 4.12 -1.56 4.61
C LEU A 43 3.37 -0.50 3.78
N ILE A 44 2.95 -0.85 2.56
CA ILE A 44 2.16 0.05 1.71
C ILE A 44 0.76 0.24 2.31
N VAL A 45 0.10 -0.84 2.74
CA VAL A 45 -1.20 -0.78 3.42
C VAL A 45 -1.13 0.09 4.67
N ASP A 46 -0.11 -0.09 5.53
CA ASP A 46 0.08 0.73 6.73
C ASP A 46 0.26 2.21 6.38
N LYS A 47 1.04 2.52 5.33
CA LYS A 47 1.18 3.89 4.83
C LYS A 47 -0.13 4.45 4.30
N MET A 48 -0.93 3.66 3.59
CA MET A 48 -2.24 4.09 3.11
C MET A 48 -3.16 4.43 4.29
N TYR A 49 -3.19 3.60 5.35
CA TYR A 49 -3.98 3.90 6.55
C TYR A 49 -3.52 5.18 7.23
N SER A 50 -2.20 5.37 7.39
CA SER A 50 -1.63 6.59 7.95
C SER A 50 -2.01 7.85 7.15
N ILE A 51 -2.05 7.75 5.81
CA ILE A 51 -2.52 8.85 4.95
C ILE A 51 -4.00 9.12 5.18
N ALA A 52 -4.85 8.09 5.23
CA ALA A 52 -6.28 8.25 5.48
C ALA A 52 -6.54 8.91 6.84
N ASP A 53 -5.82 8.49 7.88
CA ASP A 53 -5.91 9.08 9.23
C ASP A 53 -5.46 10.54 9.24
N THR A 54 -4.32 10.85 8.62
CA THR A 54 -3.81 12.22 8.53
C THR A 54 -4.79 13.12 7.77
N PHE A 55 -5.35 12.61 6.68
CA PHE A 55 -6.32 13.33 5.87
C PHE A 55 -7.59 13.66 6.67
N GLU A 56 -8.16 12.68 7.36
CA GLU A 56 -9.34 12.89 8.22
C GLU A 56 -9.03 13.85 9.37
N ASN A 57 -7.89 13.68 10.04
CA ASN A 57 -7.47 14.55 11.13
C ASN A 57 -7.29 16.00 10.69
N TYR A 58 -6.74 16.25 9.50
CA TYR A 58 -6.61 17.62 8.97
C TYR A 58 -7.94 18.22 8.55
N ALA A 59 -8.87 17.42 8.06
CA ALA A 59 -10.21 17.89 7.82
C ALA A 59 -10.91 18.23 9.15
N ILE A 60 -10.86 17.36 10.16
CA ILE A 60 -11.38 17.64 11.52
C ILE A 60 -10.73 18.91 12.08
N LEU A 61 -9.41 19.03 11.99
CA LEU A 61 -8.67 20.17 12.52
C LEU A 61 -9.05 21.48 11.81
N ALA A 62 -9.18 21.47 10.48
CA ALA A 62 -9.61 22.63 9.71
C ALA A 62 -11.01 23.09 10.14
N TYR A 63 -11.93 22.13 10.34
CA TYR A 63 -13.28 22.38 10.84
C TYR A 63 -13.27 22.95 12.26
N THR A 64 -12.67 22.24 13.22
CA THR A 64 -12.65 22.64 14.64
C THR A 64 -11.93 23.96 14.88
N LYS A 65 -10.88 24.27 14.12
CA LYS A 65 -10.13 25.52 14.26
C LYS A 65 -10.66 26.64 13.37
N ASN A 66 -11.64 26.36 12.51
CA ASN A 66 -12.15 27.27 11.50
C ASN A 66 -11.01 27.96 10.71
N LYS A 67 -10.00 27.18 10.29
CA LYS A 67 -8.85 27.64 9.51
C LYS A 67 -8.64 26.77 8.29
N THR A 68 -8.23 27.40 7.19
CA THR A 68 -7.81 26.66 6.00
C THR A 68 -6.47 25.99 6.27
N ILE A 69 -6.38 24.68 6.01
CA ILE A 69 -5.16 23.90 6.15
C ILE A 69 -4.71 23.44 4.78
N THR A 70 -3.45 23.70 4.44
CA THR A 70 -2.84 23.19 3.22
C THR A 70 -1.99 21.98 3.56
N PHE A 71 -2.20 20.87 2.86
CA PHE A 71 -1.44 19.65 3.03
C PHE A 71 -0.85 19.20 1.71
N LYS A 72 0.42 18.79 1.74
CA LYS A 72 1.14 18.32 0.57
C LYS A 72 1.26 16.80 0.62
N LEU A 73 0.57 16.14 -0.30
CA LEU A 73 0.66 14.71 -0.53
C LEU A 73 1.84 14.40 -1.45
N LYS A 74 2.47 13.26 -1.22
CA LYS A 74 3.61 12.77 -1.99
C LYS A 74 3.44 11.29 -2.29
N PRO A 75 3.93 10.78 -3.42
CA PRO A 75 3.91 9.35 -3.73
C PRO A 75 4.70 8.55 -2.69
N MET A 76 4.35 7.27 -2.57
CA MET A 76 5.03 6.32 -1.68
C MET A 76 6.29 5.79 -2.37
N GLY A 77 7.33 6.61 -2.42
CA GLY A 77 8.52 6.31 -3.23
C GLY A 77 8.18 6.41 -4.71
N THR A 78 8.25 5.29 -5.45
CA THR A 78 7.88 5.20 -6.87
C THR A 78 6.39 4.90 -7.10
N ILE A 79 5.63 4.65 -6.04
CA ILE A 79 4.24 4.21 -6.12
C ILE A 79 3.30 5.41 -5.98
N GLY A 80 2.57 5.70 -7.05
CA GLY A 80 1.47 6.65 -7.03
C GLY A 80 0.17 6.01 -6.51
N TYR A 81 -0.71 6.84 -5.96
CA TYR A 81 -1.98 6.38 -5.41
C TYR A 81 -3.11 7.38 -5.66
N ASN A 82 -4.34 6.90 -5.52
CA ASN A 82 -5.56 7.69 -5.67
C ASN A 82 -6.31 7.71 -4.35
N ILE A 83 -6.70 8.90 -3.88
CA ILE A 83 -7.62 9.07 -2.75
C ILE A 83 -8.99 9.37 -3.32
N THR A 84 -9.97 8.50 -3.08
CA THR A 84 -11.35 8.66 -3.54
C THR A 84 -12.27 8.90 -2.35
N ILE A 85 -13.08 9.95 -2.42
CA ILE A 85 -14.03 10.34 -1.38
C ILE A 85 -15.29 10.83 -2.08
N LEU A 86 -16.46 10.35 -1.64
CA LEU A 86 -17.72 10.60 -2.33
C LEU A 86 -17.59 10.30 -3.83
N ASN A 87 -17.77 11.30 -4.69
CA ASN A 87 -17.72 11.21 -6.15
C ASN A 87 -16.46 11.87 -6.74
N LYS A 88 -15.39 12.06 -5.96
CA LYS A 88 -14.15 12.70 -6.42
C LYS A 88 -12.92 11.86 -6.08
N THR A 89 -11.94 11.87 -6.99
CA THR A 89 -10.62 11.27 -6.79
C THR A 89 -9.54 12.32 -6.86
N ILE A 90 -8.63 12.29 -5.89
CA ILE A 90 -7.36 13.01 -5.90
C ILE A 90 -6.27 12.03 -6.32
N SER A 91 -5.60 12.33 -7.43
CA SER A 91 -4.49 11.51 -7.93
C SER A 91 -3.14 12.05 -7.46
N VAL A 92 -2.34 11.19 -6.82
CA VAL A 92 -1.03 11.51 -6.26
C VAL A 92 0.03 10.68 -6.97
N TYR A 93 0.46 11.15 -8.14
CA TYR A 93 1.60 10.61 -8.89
C TYR A 93 2.87 11.46 -8.72
N GLY A 94 2.75 12.59 -8.03
CA GLY A 94 3.81 13.53 -7.71
C GLY A 94 3.43 14.36 -6.49
N ASP A 95 4.16 15.45 -6.27
CA ASP A 95 3.89 16.41 -5.21
C ASP A 95 2.53 17.11 -5.45
N THR A 96 1.49 16.66 -4.75
CA THR A 96 0.10 17.16 -4.92
C THR A 96 -0.30 17.97 -3.69
N SER A 97 -0.63 19.24 -3.87
CA SER A 97 -1.16 20.08 -2.78
C SER A 97 -2.67 19.98 -2.73
N ILE A 98 -3.20 19.79 -1.52
CA ILE A 98 -4.63 19.84 -1.23
C ILE A 98 -4.91 20.88 -0.16
N MET A 99 -6.09 21.48 -0.18
CA MET A 99 -6.52 22.41 0.86
C MET A 99 -7.83 21.97 1.47
N PHE A 100 -7.88 22.01 2.80
CA PHE A 100 -9.06 21.79 3.62
C PHE A 100 -9.61 23.16 4.02
N ILE A 101 -10.77 23.53 3.49
CA ILE A 101 -11.43 24.82 3.71
C ILE A 101 -12.66 24.56 4.58
N PRO A 102 -12.72 25.06 5.82
CA PRO A 102 -13.88 24.86 6.69
C PRO A 102 -15.11 25.58 6.14
N LYS A 103 -16.27 24.97 6.38
CA LYS A 103 -17.62 25.50 6.12
C LYS A 103 -18.53 25.20 7.29
N GLU A 104 -19.69 25.85 7.35
CA GLU A 104 -20.65 25.68 8.45
C GLU A 104 -21.00 24.20 8.73
N ASN A 105 -21.15 23.40 7.67
CA ASN A 105 -21.59 21.99 7.78
C ASN A 105 -20.51 20.96 7.42
N GLY A 106 -19.22 21.34 7.44
CA GLY A 106 -18.13 20.40 7.17
C GLY A 106 -16.89 21.05 6.55
N VAL A 107 -16.19 20.28 5.73
CA VAL A 107 -14.94 20.72 5.09
C VAL A 107 -15.01 20.54 3.59
N ILE A 108 -14.65 21.60 2.88
CA ILE A 108 -14.42 21.55 1.45
C ILE A 108 -12.97 21.18 1.18
N ILE A 109 -12.75 20.27 0.25
CA ILE A 109 -11.42 19.85 -0.18
C ILE A 109 -11.20 20.28 -1.62
N THR A 110 -10.03 20.86 -1.86
CA THR A 110 -9.58 21.29 -3.20
C THR A 110 -8.31 20.52 -3.58
N GLY A 111 -8.17 20.22 -4.88
CA GLY A 111 -7.03 19.49 -5.43
C GLY A 111 -7.21 19.19 -6.93
N PHE A 112 -6.29 18.40 -7.50
CA PHE A 112 -6.51 17.83 -8.83
C PHE A 112 -7.55 16.71 -8.74
N LEU A 113 -8.76 17.01 -9.16
CA LEU A 113 -9.93 16.15 -8.96
C LEU A 113 -10.42 15.55 -10.28
N ASN A 114 -10.55 14.23 -10.28
CA ASN A 114 -11.34 13.49 -11.27
C ASN A 114 -12.69 13.08 -10.67
N SER A 115 -13.66 12.75 -11.50
CA SER A 115 -14.99 12.27 -11.06
C SER A 115 -15.13 10.75 -11.26
N PRO A 116 -14.65 9.91 -10.31
CA PRO A 116 -14.78 8.46 -10.34
C PRO A 116 -16.18 7.99 -9.89
N LYS A 117 -16.31 6.67 -9.69
CA LYS A 117 -17.39 6.01 -8.97
C LYS A 117 -17.60 6.57 -7.56
N ASN A 118 -18.86 6.70 -7.13
CA ASN A 118 -19.22 7.15 -5.78
C ASN A 118 -18.89 6.08 -4.72
N VAL A 119 -18.11 6.44 -3.70
CA VAL A 119 -17.72 5.57 -2.57
C VAL A 119 -18.49 5.87 -1.27
N GLY A 120 -19.45 6.79 -1.31
CA GLY A 120 -20.22 7.24 -0.16
C GLY A 120 -19.35 7.99 0.84
N ASN A 121 -19.69 7.88 2.13
CA ASN A 121 -18.98 8.56 3.22
C ASN A 121 -17.71 7.83 3.67
N ASN A 122 -16.94 7.32 2.71
CA ASN A 122 -15.68 6.62 2.95
C ASN A 122 -14.54 7.32 2.23
N ILE A 123 -13.35 7.28 2.82
CA ILE A 123 -12.09 7.46 2.11
C ILE A 123 -11.66 6.10 1.58
N VAL A 124 -11.51 5.98 0.27
CA VAL A 124 -10.92 4.80 -0.38
C VAL A 124 -9.58 5.21 -0.96
N ILE A 125 -8.50 4.55 -0.55
CA ILE A 125 -7.18 4.76 -1.16
C ILE A 125 -6.86 3.54 -2.00
N THR A 126 -6.47 3.78 -3.25
CA THR A 126 -6.08 2.75 -4.22
C THR A 126 -4.65 2.98 -4.67
N ALA A 127 -3.82 1.95 -4.58
CA ALA A 127 -2.46 1.95 -5.09
C ALA A 127 -2.26 0.75 -6.04
N ASN A 128 -1.46 0.94 -7.09
CA ASN A 128 -1.01 -0.15 -7.96
C ASN A 128 0.46 -0.45 -7.63
N VAL A 129 0.70 -1.63 -7.10
CA VAL A 129 2.01 -2.11 -6.65
C VAL A 129 2.42 -3.25 -7.56
N TYR A 130 3.31 -2.99 -8.52
CA TYR A 130 3.83 -3.99 -9.46
C TYR A 130 2.75 -4.82 -10.19
N GLY A 131 1.59 -4.23 -10.49
CA GLY A 131 0.46 -4.91 -11.14
C GLY A 131 -0.64 -5.37 -10.19
N ASN A 132 -0.40 -5.37 -8.88
CA ASN A 132 -1.40 -5.67 -7.86
C ASN A 132 -2.12 -4.40 -7.41
N ILE A 133 -3.46 -4.42 -7.46
CA ILE A 133 -4.28 -3.30 -6.99
C ILE A 133 -4.58 -3.53 -5.51
N ILE A 134 -4.03 -2.66 -4.67
CA ILE A 134 -4.30 -2.63 -3.23
C ILE A 134 -5.32 -1.53 -2.95
N ASN A 135 -6.37 -1.87 -2.20
CA ASN A 135 -7.41 -0.94 -1.78
C ASN A 135 -7.56 -0.98 -0.26
N ILE A 136 -7.60 0.20 0.35
CA ILE A 136 -8.09 0.36 1.72
C ILE A 136 -9.33 1.25 1.72
N SER A 137 -10.20 1.05 2.71
CA SER A 137 -11.37 1.88 2.92
C SER A 137 -11.47 2.24 4.39
N LYS A 138 -11.70 3.53 4.68
CA LYS A 138 -11.96 4.05 6.01
C LYS A 138 -13.24 4.88 5.98
N LYS A 139 -14.13 4.68 6.96
CA LYS A 139 -15.33 5.49 7.11
C LYS A 139 -14.97 6.87 7.65
N LEU A 140 -15.54 7.93 7.07
CA LEU A 140 -15.38 9.30 7.56
C LEU A 140 -16.34 9.59 8.71
N GLU A 141 -15.84 10.29 9.72
CA GLU A 141 -16.66 10.80 10.83
C GLU A 141 -17.25 12.20 10.57
N ILE A 142 -16.65 12.94 9.63
CA ILE A 142 -17.06 14.30 9.28
C ILE A 142 -17.66 14.38 7.88
N ASN A 143 -18.49 15.40 7.65
CA ASN A 143 -18.97 15.73 6.32
C ASN A 143 -17.87 16.43 5.53
N VAL A 144 -17.56 15.86 4.37
CA VAL A 144 -16.59 16.39 3.42
C VAL A 144 -17.28 16.66 2.09
N SER A 145 -16.91 17.74 1.42
CA SER A 145 -17.36 18.05 0.05
C SER A 145 -16.20 18.58 -0.78
N PHE A 146 -16.43 18.76 -2.08
CA PHE A 146 -15.42 19.23 -3.03
C PHE A 146 -15.91 20.48 -3.76
N ILE A 147 -14.99 21.40 -4.07
CA ILE A 147 -15.20 22.51 -5.03
C ILE A 147 -14.63 22.10 -6.39
#